data_AF-A0A7G1GA90-F1
#
_entry.id   AF-A0A7G1GA90-F1
#
_cell.length_a   1.000
_cell.length_b   1.000
_cell.length_c   1.000
_cell.angle_alpha   90.00
_cell.angle_beta   90.00
_cell.angle_gamma   90.00
#
_symmetry.space_group_name_H-M   'P 1'
#
loop_
_entity.id
_entity.type
_entity.pdbx_description
1 polymer ?
#
loop_
_entity_poly.entity_id
_entity_poly.type
_entity_poly.pdbx_seq_one_letter_code
_entity_poly.pdbx_strand_id
1 'polypeptide(L)'
;MKKVFFVLSFLILLFLLVSCSQSIKYKINIPNLKVSKNFPLAIKTNFNYSKIKMSIDSSPVNFIASPEGFYIKNLENGLHKLKVEFLDNKDSLITDVSTELFYDSILPKIQDINKEIENGKLKIKFKIDSSDYAYSNIYLNEVFEGTTKDSSITIPLIKNSGNIKVKLKVFDKLKNESETSFMLDTSKDSTPVILSDTLKLNLFSNLNILTKDDWDKSLKTFIYNDSKYLYPYEILSTDSTQSTVIVFDSSRNYSKKLMNISFDTKIPNVVKNTTILLSNKDTLFSWETDPNIQSYVVEHYEDKWGWKPFLETELSFAEVKNNDIMFVRKKTKNGTLGFPSTPIYRFSSNINFYSASTIENIKNSTYLLKINSPFFVPFDFLIEKGKTLFVESGSEIRFSNNARMIIKGTLFIMEGIEKSKLSGKGTIYLDGGTIIMFDTDIESINIEGRGNVIFIQNSNFLNKSIINLKSITRFCSYYNKLKDVNINLNNSSGVYFYNTKMNDLKISNVAETLIEGSIFNSINTKIKSRILFENSNVNIFYLDTFSYLYSHNSIIKDLKKNSYSIFVKRSDRID
;
A
#
# COMPACT_ATOMS: atom_id res chain seq x y z
N MET A 1 -16.44 -80.01 66.44
CA MET A 1 -15.68 -79.60 65.23
C MET A 1 -16.53 -79.43 63.96
N LYS A 2 -17.67 -80.13 63.75
CA LYS A 2 -18.49 -80.01 62.53
C LYS A 2 -19.14 -78.63 62.29
N LYS A 3 -19.47 -77.86 63.33
CA LYS A 3 -20.08 -76.51 63.18
C LYS A 3 -19.10 -75.43 62.70
N VAL A 4 -17.80 -75.56 62.99
CA VAL A 4 -16.78 -74.57 62.56
C VAL A 4 -16.47 -74.70 61.07
N PHE A 5 -16.48 -75.94 60.55
CA PHE A 5 -16.23 -76.20 59.13
C PHE A 5 -17.36 -75.65 58.24
N PHE A 6 -18.62 -75.73 58.69
CA PHE A 6 -19.76 -75.24 57.92
C PHE A 6 -19.79 -73.70 57.83
N VAL A 7 -19.41 -73.00 58.92
CA VAL A 7 -19.32 -71.53 58.93
C VAL A 7 -18.17 -71.07 58.04
N LEU A 8 -17.02 -71.77 58.06
CA LEU A 8 -15.87 -71.44 57.20
C LEU A 8 -16.18 -71.65 55.71
N SER A 9 -16.84 -72.76 55.36
CA SER A 9 -17.27 -73.02 53.98
C SER A 9 -18.29 -71.99 53.49
N PHE A 10 -19.22 -71.55 54.35
CA PHE A 10 -20.20 -70.53 54.00
C PHE A 10 -19.57 -69.13 53.85
N LEU A 11 -18.53 -68.81 54.65
CA LEU A 11 -17.78 -67.56 54.54
C LEU A 11 -16.90 -67.52 53.28
N ILE A 12 -16.28 -68.65 52.90
CA ILE A 12 -15.54 -68.78 51.65
C ILE A 12 -16.48 -68.67 50.45
N LEU A 13 -17.69 -69.25 50.52
CA LEU A 13 -18.70 -69.10 49.48
C LEU A 13 -19.20 -67.66 49.37
N LEU A 14 -19.39 -66.96 50.51
CA LEU A 14 -19.74 -65.54 50.51
C LEU A 14 -18.61 -64.66 49.96
N PHE A 15 -17.35 -64.94 50.29
CA PHE A 15 -16.20 -64.21 49.72
C PHE A 15 -16.05 -64.45 48.21
N LEU A 16 -16.35 -65.65 47.72
CA LEU A 16 -16.38 -65.97 46.28
C LEU A 16 -17.56 -65.30 45.55
N LEU A 17 -18.69 -65.07 46.24
CA LEU A 17 -19.85 -64.39 45.67
C LEU A 17 -19.70 -62.86 45.67
N VAL A 18 -18.92 -62.27 46.58
CA VAL A 18 -18.68 -60.81 46.67
C VAL A 18 -17.60 -60.34 45.68
N SER A 19 -16.81 -61.24 45.08
CA SER A 19 -15.82 -60.88 44.03
C SER A 19 -16.41 -60.66 42.63
N CYS A 20 -17.72 -60.75 42.45
CA CYS A 20 -18.34 -60.54 41.14
C CYS A 20 -18.89 -59.12 40.99
N SER A 21 -18.34 -58.40 40.00
CA SER A 21 -18.80 -57.13 39.40
C SER A 21 -18.04 -55.84 39.78
N GLN A 22 -16.74 -55.78 39.50
CA GLN A 22 -16.23 -54.56 38.86
C GLN A 22 -16.46 -54.70 37.36
N SER A 23 -17.49 -54.04 36.83
CA SER A 23 -17.68 -53.96 35.39
C SER A 23 -16.58 -53.07 34.80
N ILE A 24 -15.55 -53.69 34.23
CA ILE A 24 -14.55 -52.97 33.45
C ILE A 24 -15.28 -52.36 32.25
N LYS A 25 -15.46 -51.03 32.25
CA LYS A 25 -16.05 -50.32 31.11
C LYS A 25 -14.99 -50.18 30.01
N TYR A 26 -15.02 -51.07 29.04
CA TYR A 26 -14.27 -50.93 27.80
C TYR A 26 -14.77 -49.69 27.04
N LYS A 27 -13.84 -48.78 26.71
CA LYS A 27 -14.11 -47.60 25.89
C LYS A 27 -13.38 -47.74 24.57
N ILE A 28 -14.15 -47.71 23.49
CA ILE A 28 -13.65 -47.68 22.12
C ILE A 28 -14.02 -46.32 21.54
N ASN A 29 -13.03 -45.61 21.00
CA ASN A 29 -13.24 -44.32 20.34
C ASN A 29 -12.73 -44.41 18.91
N ILE A 30 -13.61 -44.10 17.95
CA ILE A 30 -13.32 -44.00 16.53
C ILE A 30 -13.49 -42.53 16.16
N PRO A 31 -12.42 -41.71 16.20
CA PRO A 31 -12.52 -40.27 16.12
C PRO A 31 -12.95 -39.74 14.75
N ASN A 32 -12.77 -40.52 13.68
CA ASN A 32 -13.24 -40.17 12.35
C ASN A 32 -13.86 -41.41 11.68
N LEU A 33 -15.13 -41.28 11.28
CA LEU A 33 -15.90 -42.32 10.60
C LEU A 33 -15.95 -42.11 9.08
N LYS A 34 -15.23 -41.11 8.55
CA LYS A 34 -14.98 -40.93 7.12
C LYS A 34 -13.59 -41.41 6.77
N VAL A 35 -13.48 -42.36 5.85
CA VAL A 35 -12.21 -42.98 5.46
C VAL A 35 -12.14 -43.13 3.94
N SER A 36 -10.96 -43.44 3.43
CA SER A 36 -10.73 -43.77 2.02
C SER A 36 -9.62 -44.81 1.93
N LYS A 37 -9.29 -45.25 0.72
CA LYS A 37 -8.09 -46.08 0.48
C LYS A 37 -6.78 -45.43 0.97
N ASN A 38 -6.76 -44.09 1.08
CA ASN A 38 -5.60 -43.27 1.43
C ASN A 38 -5.74 -42.58 2.80
N PHE A 39 -6.87 -42.74 3.49
CA PHE A 39 -7.13 -42.16 4.80
C PHE A 39 -7.57 -43.26 5.77
N PRO A 40 -6.78 -43.57 6.81
CA PRO A 40 -7.01 -44.76 7.63
C PRO A 40 -8.19 -44.59 8.60
N LEU A 41 -8.79 -45.71 8.96
CA LEU A 41 -9.65 -45.83 10.12
C LEU A 41 -8.78 -45.90 11.38
N ALA A 42 -8.79 -44.83 12.18
CA ALA A 42 -8.10 -44.81 13.47
C ALA A 42 -9.03 -45.35 14.57
N ILE A 43 -8.52 -46.27 15.40
CA ILE A 43 -9.28 -46.83 16.53
C ILE A 43 -8.45 -46.69 17.80
N LYS A 44 -9.02 -46.05 18.82
CA LYS A 44 -8.38 -45.86 20.13
C LYS A 44 -9.15 -46.63 21.20
N THR A 45 -8.44 -47.43 21.98
CA THR A 45 -9.01 -48.22 23.08
C THR A 45 -8.35 -47.85 24.41
N ASN A 46 -9.06 -48.03 25.52
CA ASN A 46 -8.48 -47.94 26.87
C ASN A 46 -8.04 -49.31 27.43
N PHE A 47 -7.98 -50.33 26.59
CA PHE A 47 -7.63 -51.70 26.92
C PHE A 47 -6.73 -52.29 25.83
N ASN A 48 -5.96 -53.32 26.21
CA ASN A 48 -5.09 -54.05 25.30
C ASN A 48 -5.86 -55.19 24.63
N TYR A 49 -5.54 -55.45 23.38
CA TYR A 49 -6.06 -56.57 22.58
C TYR A 49 -4.91 -57.18 21.78
N SER A 50 -5.03 -58.43 21.38
CA SER A 50 -4.01 -59.12 20.58
C SER A 50 -4.33 -59.12 19.08
N LYS A 51 -5.62 -59.12 18.74
CA LYS A 51 -6.09 -59.20 17.35
C LYS A 51 -7.41 -58.47 17.18
N ILE A 52 -7.65 -57.97 15.97
CA ILE A 52 -8.93 -57.38 15.58
C ILE A 52 -9.48 -58.16 14.38
N LYS A 53 -10.79 -58.43 14.40
CA LYS A 53 -11.55 -58.80 13.20
C LYS A 53 -12.45 -57.64 12.81
N MET A 54 -12.44 -57.26 11.53
CA MET A 54 -13.33 -56.25 10.99
C MET A 54 -14.22 -56.85 9.91
N SER A 55 -15.50 -56.53 9.97
CA SER A 55 -16.45 -56.82 8.92
C SER A 55 -17.20 -55.56 8.51
N ILE A 56 -17.41 -55.39 7.21
CA ILE A 56 -18.21 -54.31 6.63
C ILE A 56 -19.36 -54.95 5.86
N ASP A 57 -20.59 -54.48 6.11
CA ASP A 57 -21.82 -55.03 5.53
C ASP A 57 -21.93 -56.55 5.68
N SER A 58 -21.58 -57.03 6.87
CA SER A 58 -21.57 -58.45 7.26
C SER A 58 -20.54 -59.32 6.53
N SER A 59 -19.61 -58.72 5.77
CA SER A 59 -18.52 -59.42 5.09
C SER A 59 -17.17 -59.08 5.73
N PRO A 60 -16.26 -60.05 5.95
CA PRO A 60 -14.93 -59.77 6.48
C PRO A 60 -14.13 -58.88 5.51
N VAL A 61 -13.41 -57.90 6.04
CA VAL A 61 -12.64 -56.93 5.23
C VAL A 61 -11.16 -57.15 5.37
N ASN A 62 -10.48 -57.19 4.23
CA ASN A 62 -9.02 -57.13 4.18
C ASN A 62 -8.58 -55.67 4.35
N PHE A 63 -7.76 -55.43 5.38
CA PHE A 63 -7.19 -54.11 5.66
C PHE A 63 -5.68 -54.20 5.82
N ILE A 64 -4.99 -53.09 5.61
CA ILE A 64 -3.56 -52.95 5.91
C ILE A 64 -3.43 -52.18 7.21
N ALA A 65 -2.84 -52.80 8.22
CA ALA A 65 -2.51 -52.15 9.48
C ALA A 65 -1.23 -51.33 9.34
N SER A 66 -1.25 -50.12 9.90
CA SER A 66 -0.12 -49.20 9.97
C SER A 66 -0.12 -48.50 11.34
N PRO A 67 0.96 -47.79 11.71
CA PRO A 67 0.96 -46.95 12.91
C PRO A 67 -0.15 -45.89 12.94
N GLU A 68 -0.64 -45.44 11.77
CA GLU A 68 -1.69 -44.42 11.66
C GLU A 68 -3.11 -45.00 11.79
N GLY A 69 -3.28 -46.32 11.65
CA GLY A 69 -4.57 -47.01 11.69
C GLY A 69 -4.72 -48.06 10.57
N PHE A 70 -5.96 -48.36 10.23
CA PHE A 70 -6.32 -49.42 9.28
C PHE A 70 -6.78 -48.84 7.94
N TYR A 71 -6.09 -49.18 6.86
CA TYR A 71 -6.49 -48.80 5.49
C TYR A 71 -7.38 -49.86 4.88
N ILE A 72 -8.62 -49.48 4.59
CA ILE A 72 -9.60 -50.32 3.91
C ILE A 72 -9.42 -50.13 2.40
N LYS A 73 -9.38 -51.22 1.63
CA LYS A 73 -9.25 -51.18 0.16
C LYS A 73 -10.47 -51.78 -0.51
N ASN A 74 -10.73 -51.37 -1.74
CA ASN A 74 -11.75 -51.94 -2.63
C ASN A 74 -13.17 -51.95 -2.06
N LEU A 75 -13.55 -50.90 -1.32
CA LEU A 75 -14.93 -50.68 -0.90
C LEU A 75 -15.60 -49.67 -1.84
N GLU A 76 -16.90 -49.84 -2.10
CA GLU A 76 -17.67 -48.88 -2.91
C GLU A 76 -17.84 -47.54 -2.17
N ASN A 77 -18.14 -46.47 -2.90
CA ASN A 77 -18.40 -45.17 -2.28
C ASN A 77 -19.76 -45.18 -1.55
N GLY A 78 -19.79 -44.80 -0.27
CA GLY A 78 -21.05 -44.63 0.44
C GLY A 78 -21.00 -44.92 1.94
N LEU A 79 -22.19 -45.03 2.52
CA LEU A 79 -22.38 -45.45 3.92
C LEU A 79 -22.36 -46.97 4.01
N HIS A 80 -21.57 -47.49 4.94
CA HIS A 80 -21.42 -48.91 5.21
C HIS A 80 -21.50 -49.21 6.70
N LYS A 81 -21.94 -50.42 7.05
CA LYS A 81 -22.01 -50.86 8.44
C LYS A 81 -20.70 -51.52 8.85
N LEU A 82 -19.94 -50.85 9.72
CA LEU A 82 -18.70 -51.36 10.28
C LEU A 82 -18.97 -52.12 11.57
N LYS A 83 -18.44 -53.33 11.69
CA LYS A 83 -18.30 -54.06 12.97
C LYS A 83 -16.83 -54.39 13.21
N VAL A 84 -16.35 -54.06 14.42
CA VAL A 84 -14.98 -54.32 14.87
C VAL A 84 -15.03 -55.18 16.13
N GLU A 85 -14.40 -56.34 16.09
CA GLU A 85 -14.31 -57.29 17.19
C GLU A 85 -12.87 -57.33 17.72
N PHE A 86 -12.70 -57.10 19.03
CA PHE A 86 -11.41 -57.11 19.70
C PHE A 86 -11.21 -58.44 20.41
N LEU A 87 -10.10 -59.12 20.09
CA LEU A 87 -9.82 -60.48 20.54
C LEU A 87 -8.55 -60.52 21.39
N ASP A 88 -8.54 -61.42 22.39
CA ASP A 88 -7.34 -61.74 23.16
C ASP A 88 -6.40 -62.70 22.38
N ASN A 89 -5.32 -63.13 23.04
CA ASN A 89 -4.34 -64.05 22.46
C ASN A 89 -4.85 -65.49 22.25
N LYS A 90 -6.06 -65.81 22.74
CA LYS A 90 -6.73 -67.10 22.58
C LYS A 90 -7.92 -67.00 21.61
N ASP A 91 -7.99 -65.94 20.81
CA ASP A 91 -9.12 -65.65 19.90
C ASP A 91 -10.48 -65.52 20.64
N SER A 92 -10.49 -65.18 21.93
CA SER A 92 -11.74 -64.92 22.70
C SER A 92 -12.17 -63.46 22.57
N LEU A 93 -13.47 -63.22 22.38
CA LEU A 93 -14.04 -61.88 22.25
C LEU A 93 -13.94 -61.10 23.57
N ILE A 94 -13.21 -59.98 23.55
CA ILE A 94 -13.11 -59.04 24.66
C ILE A 94 -14.33 -58.12 24.64
N THR A 95 -14.57 -57.48 23.49
CA THR A 95 -15.69 -56.56 23.22
C THR A 95 -15.79 -56.33 21.71
N ASP A 96 -16.92 -55.80 21.24
CA ASP A 96 -17.11 -55.34 19.87
C ASP A 96 -17.72 -53.93 19.83
N VAL A 97 -17.65 -53.30 18.65
CA VAL A 97 -18.37 -52.07 18.34
C VAL A 97 -18.95 -52.18 16.94
N SER A 98 -20.20 -51.74 16.79
CA SER A 98 -20.86 -51.59 15.49
C SER A 98 -21.24 -50.14 15.28
N THR A 99 -20.92 -49.58 14.12
CA THR A 99 -21.18 -48.18 13.76
C THR A 99 -21.30 -48.01 12.25
N GLU A 100 -21.62 -46.81 11.81
CA GLU A 100 -21.67 -46.46 10.39
C GLU A 100 -20.38 -45.75 9.97
N LEU A 101 -19.82 -46.19 8.86
CA LEU A 101 -18.61 -45.70 8.23
C LEU A 101 -19.01 -45.09 6.88
N PHE A 102 -18.52 -43.90 6.54
CA PHE A 102 -18.58 -43.41 5.17
C PHE A 102 -17.24 -43.67 4.48
N TYR A 103 -17.27 -44.46 3.42
CA TYR A 103 -16.10 -44.71 2.58
C TYR A 103 -16.16 -43.82 1.34
N ASP A 104 -15.16 -42.95 1.20
CA ASP A 104 -15.03 -42.07 0.05
C ASP A 104 -14.00 -42.63 -0.92
N SER A 105 -14.46 -42.97 -2.13
CA SER A 105 -13.59 -43.36 -3.25
C SER A 105 -13.69 -42.42 -4.44
N ILE A 106 -14.43 -41.33 -4.31
CA ILE A 106 -14.61 -40.36 -5.38
C ILE A 106 -13.35 -39.48 -5.43
N LEU A 107 -12.70 -39.46 -6.59
CA LEU A 107 -11.55 -38.60 -6.80
C LEU A 107 -12.02 -37.15 -7.01
N PRO A 108 -11.29 -36.15 -6.49
CA PRO A 108 -11.61 -34.75 -6.77
C PRO A 108 -11.53 -34.50 -8.27
N LYS A 109 -12.59 -33.99 -8.89
CA LYS A 109 -12.64 -33.81 -10.35
C LYS A 109 -12.18 -32.41 -10.75
N ILE A 110 -11.16 -32.33 -11.60
CA ILE A 110 -10.69 -31.08 -12.20
C ILE A 110 -11.57 -30.79 -13.42
N GLN A 111 -12.37 -29.73 -13.38
CA GLN A 111 -13.24 -29.33 -14.49
C GLN A 111 -12.48 -28.54 -15.55
N ASP A 112 -11.82 -27.47 -15.11
CA ASP A 112 -11.19 -26.49 -15.99
C ASP A 112 -9.78 -26.16 -15.50
N ILE A 113 -8.87 -25.92 -16.44
CA ILE A 113 -7.52 -25.43 -16.18
C ILE A 113 -7.20 -24.36 -17.21
N ASN A 114 -7.00 -23.14 -16.72
CA ASN A 114 -6.46 -22.04 -17.50
C ASN A 114 -5.00 -21.81 -17.11
N LYS A 115 -4.13 -21.66 -18.12
CA LYS A 115 -2.69 -21.48 -17.96
C LYS A 115 -2.24 -20.29 -18.78
N GLU A 116 -1.40 -19.48 -18.17
CA GLU A 116 -0.85 -18.27 -18.77
C GLU A 116 0.55 -18.05 -18.24
N ILE A 117 1.50 -17.68 -19.11
CA ILE A 117 2.77 -17.13 -18.67
C ILE A 117 2.63 -15.61 -18.72
N GLU A 118 3.00 -14.95 -17.63
CA GLU A 118 3.01 -13.49 -17.56
C GLU A 118 4.23 -13.03 -16.74
N ASN A 119 5.05 -12.16 -17.31
CA ASN A 119 6.26 -11.62 -16.68
C ASN A 119 7.20 -12.73 -16.14
N GLY A 120 7.38 -13.80 -16.91
CA GLY A 120 8.23 -14.95 -16.58
C GLY A 120 7.66 -15.86 -15.48
N LYS A 121 6.35 -15.77 -15.21
CA LYS A 121 5.67 -16.61 -14.22
C LYS A 121 4.51 -17.35 -14.83
N LEU A 122 4.46 -18.66 -14.60
CA LEU A 122 3.33 -19.50 -14.95
C LEU A 122 2.22 -19.31 -13.91
N LYS A 123 1.09 -18.76 -14.35
CA LYS A 123 -0.15 -18.67 -13.58
C LYS A 123 -1.06 -19.81 -14.02
N ILE A 124 -1.46 -20.64 -13.06
CA ILE A 124 -2.42 -21.73 -13.29
C ILE A 124 -3.64 -21.42 -12.44
N LYS A 125 -4.80 -21.34 -13.09
CA LYS A 125 -6.11 -21.25 -12.45
C LYS A 125 -6.89 -22.51 -12.78
N PHE A 126 -7.49 -23.13 -11.78
CA PHE A 126 -8.20 -24.38 -11.97
C PHE A 126 -9.50 -24.42 -11.17
N LYS A 127 -10.49 -25.15 -11.67
CA LYS A 127 -11.77 -25.35 -11.00
C LYS A 127 -11.93 -26.82 -10.62
N ILE A 128 -12.29 -27.05 -9.36
CA ILE A 128 -12.49 -28.39 -8.81
C ILE A 128 -13.96 -28.54 -8.47
N ASP A 129 -14.53 -29.65 -8.91
CA ASP A 129 -15.92 -30.04 -8.67
C ASP A 129 -15.98 -31.06 -7.54
N SER A 130 -15.60 -30.60 -6.35
CA SER A 130 -15.66 -31.38 -5.13
C SER A 130 -15.79 -30.43 -3.94
N SER A 131 -16.81 -30.67 -3.11
CA SER A 131 -17.09 -29.87 -1.90
C SER A 131 -16.09 -30.14 -0.77
N ASP A 132 -15.27 -31.17 -0.94
CA ASP A 132 -14.29 -31.66 0.00
C ASP A 132 -12.85 -31.47 -0.48
N TYR A 133 -12.61 -30.62 -1.47
CA TYR A 133 -11.26 -30.16 -1.84
C TYR A 133 -10.46 -29.71 -0.61
N ALA A 134 -9.18 -30.10 -0.56
CA ALA A 134 -8.26 -29.73 0.50
C ALA A 134 -7.10 -28.86 0.02
N TYR A 135 -6.32 -29.34 -0.94
CA TYR A 135 -5.15 -28.63 -1.48
C TYR A 135 -4.67 -29.24 -2.80
N SER A 136 -3.81 -28.51 -3.50
CA SER A 136 -3.18 -28.96 -4.75
C SER A 136 -1.66 -28.78 -4.70
N ASN A 137 -0.93 -29.69 -5.32
CA ASN A 137 0.53 -29.64 -5.49
C ASN A 137 0.87 -29.51 -6.96
N ILE A 138 1.89 -28.70 -7.28
CA ILE A 138 2.46 -28.64 -8.63
C ILE A 138 3.89 -29.12 -8.67
N TYR A 139 4.19 -29.76 -9.79
CA TYR A 139 5.50 -30.25 -10.16
C TYR A 139 5.89 -29.74 -11.55
N LEU A 140 7.15 -29.35 -11.72
CA LEU A 140 7.78 -29.07 -13.01
C LEU A 140 8.83 -30.14 -13.27
N ASN A 141 8.72 -30.87 -14.38
CA ASN A 141 9.60 -32.00 -14.71
C ASN A 141 9.75 -33.01 -13.54
N GLU A 142 8.64 -33.31 -12.86
CA GLU A 142 8.57 -34.18 -11.68
C GLU A 142 9.25 -33.61 -10.41
N VAL A 143 9.74 -32.38 -10.42
CA VAL A 143 10.24 -31.65 -9.24
C VAL A 143 9.11 -30.85 -8.59
N PHE A 144 8.94 -30.98 -7.28
CA PHE A 144 7.92 -30.24 -6.52
C PHE A 144 8.24 -28.75 -6.44
N GLU A 145 7.27 -27.89 -6.82
CA GLU A 145 7.43 -26.44 -6.78
C GLU A 145 6.59 -25.75 -5.69
N GLY A 146 5.45 -26.34 -5.31
CA GLY A 146 4.62 -25.72 -4.30
C GLY A 146 3.24 -26.33 -4.12
N THR A 147 2.59 -25.88 -3.04
CA THR A 147 1.23 -26.26 -2.63
C THR A 147 0.34 -25.03 -2.59
N THR A 148 -0.92 -25.17 -2.98
CA THR A 148 -1.96 -24.13 -2.80
C THR A 148 -3.23 -24.73 -2.20
N LYS A 149 -3.93 -23.95 -1.38
CA LYS A 149 -5.31 -24.24 -0.95
C LYS A 149 -6.34 -23.43 -1.74
N ASP A 150 -5.87 -22.52 -2.59
CA ASP A 150 -6.72 -21.72 -3.46
C ASP A 150 -6.91 -22.41 -4.82
N SER A 151 -7.81 -21.88 -5.63
CA SER A 151 -8.05 -22.30 -7.03
C SER A 151 -7.01 -21.72 -8.01
N SER A 152 -5.89 -21.21 -7.50
CA SER A 152 -4.82 -20.65 -8.31
C SER A 152 -3.46 -20.75 -7.64
N ILE A 153 -2.42 -20.71 -8.47
CA ILE A 153 -1.01 -20.74 -8.06
C ILE A 153 -0.15 -20.09 -9.13
N THR A 154 0.93 -19.45 -8.70
CA THR A 154 1.88 -18.75 -9.58
C THR A 154 3.29 -19.25 -9.30
N ILE A 155 4.01 -19.65 -10.34
CA ILE A 155 5.34 -20.28 -10.22
C ILE A 155 6.31 -19.54 -11.15
N PRO A 156 7.50 -19.15 -10.69
CA PRO A 156 8.52 -18.55 -11.55
C PRO A 156 9.04 -19.57 -12.58
N LEU A 157 9.30 -19.12 -13.80
CA LEU A 157 9.90 -19.93 -14.86
C LEU A 157 11.24 -19.35 -15.30
N ILE A 158 12.09 -20.22 -15.85
CA ILE A 158 13.33 -19.84 -16.51
C ILE A 158 13.12 -19.90 -18.03
N LYS A 159 13.24 -18.75 -18.71
CA LYS A 159 13.12 -18.63 -20.17
C LYS A 159 14.18 -19.51 -20.86
N ASN A 160 13.82 -20.12 -21.98
CA ASN A 160 14.70 -20.97 -22.80
C ASN A 160 15.25 -22.23 -22.08
N SER A 161 14.54 -22.75 -21.07
CA SER A 161 14.89 -24.04 -20.45
C SER A 161 14.37 -25.25 -21.25
N GLY A 162 13.72 -25.01 -22.38
CA GLY A 162 13.14 -26.02 -23.27
C GLY A 162 11.70 -26.38 -22.90
N ASN A 163 11.27 -27.58 -23.29
CA ASN A 163 9.95 -28.10 -22.97
C ASN A 163 9.91 -28.62 -21.53
N ILE A 164 9.03 -28.06 -20.70
CA ILE A 164 8.80 -28.50 -19.33
C ILE A 164 7.43 -29.20 -19.21
N LYS A 165 7.40 -30.31 -18.49
CA LYS A 165 6.16 -31.01 -18.12
C LYS A 165 5.64 -30.44 -16.82
N VAL A 166 4.45 -29.84 -16.87
CA VAL A 166 3.75 -29.34 -15.68
C VAL A 166 2.75 -30.39 -15.24
N LYS A 167 2.80 -30.79 -13.97
CA LYS A 167 1.85 -31.74 -13.36
C LYS A 167 1.16 -31.07 -12.18
N LEU A 168 -0.17 -31.10 -12.17
CA LEU A 168 -1.02 -30.64 -11.08
C LEU A 168 -1.67 -31.88 -10.44
N LYS A 169 -1.45 -32.04 -9.13
CA LYS A 169 -2.06 -33.09 -8.30
C LYS A 169 -3.03 -32.43 -7.33
N VAL A 170 -4.28 -32.86 -7.34
CA VAL A 170 -5.36 -32.31 -6.50
C VAL A 170 -5.75 -33.34 -5.47
N PHE A 171 -5.86 -32.90 -4.22
CA PHE A 171 -6.20 -33.74 -3.08
C PHE A 171 -7.48 -33.25 -2.41
N ASP A 172 -8.35 -34.21 -2.09
CA ASP A 172 -9.48 -33.98 -1.20
C ASP A 172 -9.07 -34.07 0.29
N LYS A 173 -10.02 -33.88 1.19
CA LYS A 173 -9.81 -33.98 2.65
C LYS A 173 -9.46 -35.39 3.12
N LEU A 174 -9.74 -36.41 2.32
CA LEU A 174 -9.47 -37.82 2.58
C LEU A 174 -8.30 -38.35 1.75
N LYS A 175 -7.44 -37.46 1.25
CA LYS A 175 -6.23 -37.77 0.48
C LYS A 175 -6.48 -38.62 -0.77
N ASN A 176 -7.70 -38.65 -1.33
CA ASN A 176 -7.87 -39.14 -2.68
C ASN A 176 -7.27 -38.13 -3.65
N GLU A 177 -6.64 -38.64 -4.70
CA GLU A 177 -5.82 -37.85 -5.62
C GLU A 177 -6.36 -37.97 -7.03
N SER A 178 -6.45 -36.84 -7.72
CA SER A 178 -6.51 -36.78 -9.17
C SER A 178 -5.32 -36.01 -9.71
N GLU A 179 -4.90 -36.33 -10.93
CA GLU A 179 -3.80 -35.64 -11.58
C GLU A 179 -4.13 -35.25 -13.01
N THR A 180 -3.45 -34.21 -13.46
CA THR A 180 -3.48 -33.72 -14.84
C THR A 180 -2.11 -33.15 -15.18
N SER A 181 -1.72 -33.23 -16.45
CA SER A 181 -0.43 -32.71 -16.90
C SER A 181 -0.51 -32.12 -18.30
N PHE A 182 0.37 -31.17 -18.55
CA PHE A 182 0.53 -30.55 -19.87
C PHE A 182 1.99 -30.17 -20.11
N MET A 183 2.36 -30.06 -21.38
CA MET A 183 3.68 -29.57 -21.79
C MET A 183 3.64 -28.06 -22.00
N LEU A 184 4.73 -27.39 -21.63
CA LEU A 184 4.93 -25.96 -21.82
C LEU A 184 6.30 -25.75 -22.48
N ASP A 185 6.33 -25.07 -23.63
CA ASP A 185 7.57 -24.66 -24.28
C ASP A 185 8.02 -23.31 -23.72
N THR A 186 9.13 -23.30 -22.96
CA THR A 186 9.67 -22.07 -22.37
C THR A 186 10.55 -21.25 -23.32
N SER A 187 10.79 -21.75 -24.53
CA SER A 187 11.50 -21.03 -25.59
C SER A 187 10.58 -20.21 -26.48
N LYS A 188 9.27 -20.48 -26.41
CA LYS A 188 8.26 -19.69 -27.13
C LYS A 188 8.16 -18.31 -26.49
N ASP A 189 8.28 -17.30 -27.33
CA ASP A 189 8.26 -15.89 -26.97
C ASP A 189 7.20 -15.20 -27.80
N SER A 190 6.10 -14.82 -27.17
CA SER A 190 4.95 -14.25 -27.88
C SER A 190 5.14 -12.75 -28.06
N THR A 191 4.63 -12.18 -29.15
CA THR A 191 4.61 -10.72 -29.30
C THR A 191 3.86 -10.07 -28.12
N PRO A 192 4.35 -8.94 -27.59
CA PRO A 192 3.67 -8.23 -26.51
C PRO A 192 2.29 -7.74 -26.95
N VAL A 193 1.36 -7.61 -26.02
CA VAL A 193 -0.01 -7.17 -26.27
C VAL A 193 -0.28 -5.80 -25.64
N ILE A 194 -0.80 -4.85 -26.42
CA ILE A 194 -1.23 -3.53 -25.94
C ILE A 194 -2.70 -3.62 -25.53
N LEU A 195 -2.97 -3.55 -24.22
CA LEU A 195 -4.31 -3.67 -23.65
C LEU A 195 -5.06 -2.34 -23.62
N SER A 196 -4.37 -1.21 -23.54
CA SER A 196 -5.00 0.11 -23.53
C SER A 196 -5.63 0.47 -24.88
N ASP A 197 -6.77 1.15 -24.85
CA ASP A 197 -7.42 1.72 -26.05
C ASP A 197 -7.12 3.21 -26.23
N THR A 198 -6.75 3.88 -25.15
CA THR A 198 -6.40 5.31 -25.13
C THR A 198 -5.00 5.50 -24.59
N LEU A 199 -4.22 6.33 -25.28
CA LEU A 199 -2.90 6.76 -24.87
C LEU A 199 -3.08 7.92 -23.88
N LYS A 200 -2.90 7.65 -22.59
CA LYS A 200 -3.07 8.65 -21.53
C LYS A 200 -1.75 9.30 -21.18
N LEU A 201 -1.69 10.63 -21.23
CA LEU A 201 -0.54 11.43 -20.81
C LEU A 201 -0.93 12.44 -19.73
N ASN A 202 -0.12 12.51 -18.68
CA ASN A 202 -0.24 13.56 -17.68
C ASN A 202 0.58 14.80 -18.06
N LEU A 203 0.42 15.91 -17.34
CA LEU A 203 1.12 17.17 -17.62
C LEU A 203 2.65 17.09 -17.48
N PHE A 204 3.16 16.07 -16.77
CA PHE A 204 4.59 15.82 -16.64
C PHE A 204 5.14 14.89 -17.73
N SER A 205 4.35 14.62 -18.78
CA SER A 205 4.69 13.71 -19.89
C SER A 205 4.91 12.26 -19.47
N ASN A 206 4.36 11.84 -18.32
CA ASN A 206 4.31 10.43 -17.98
C ASN A 206 3.24 9.76 -18.85
N LEU A 207 3.64 8.66 -19.46
CA LEU A 207 2.79 7.83 -20.31
C LEU A 207 2.26 6.66 -19.50
N ASN A 208 0.95 6.44 -19.59
CA ASN A 208 0.31 5.29 -18.96
C ASN A 208 -0.30 4.39 -20.04
N ILE A 209 0.32 3.23 -20.26
CA ILE A 209 -0.15 2.19 -21.18
C ILE A 209 -0.06 0.85 -20.47
N LEU A 210 -1.18 0.13 -20.49
CA LEU A 210 -1.25 -1.24 -20.03
C LEU A 210 -0.80 -2.16 -21.16
N THR A 211 0.22 -2.94 -20.86
CA THR A 211 0.81 -3.92 -21.76
C THR A 211 0.91 -5.25 -21.04
N LYS A 212 0.96 -6.34 -21.82
CA LYS A 212 1.08 -7.70 -21.32
C LYS A 212 2.08 -8.46 -22.19
N ASP A 213 2.94 -9.21 -21.54
CA ASP A 213 3.93 -10.06 -22.18
C ASP A 213 4.15 -11.33 -21.36
N ASP A 214 4.54 -12.41 -22.01
CA ASP A 214 4.79 -13.69 -21.34
C ASP A 214 6.08 -13.64 -20.52
N TRP A 215 7.16 -13.03 -21.01
CA TRP A 215 8.46 -13.05 -20.35
C TRP A 215 8.90 -11.71 -19.77
N ASP A 216 8.64 -10.61 -20.47
CA ASP A 216 9.21 -9.31 -20.17
C ASP A 216 8.32 -8.48 -19.24
N LYS A 217 8.86 -8.14 -18.06
CA LYS A 217 8.17 -7.26 -17.09
C LYS A 217 8.13 -5.80 -17.55
N SER A 218 9.11 -5.37 -18.33
CA SER A 218 9.26 -3.99 -18.76
C SER A 218 9.53 -3.95 -20.26
N LEU A 219 8.60 -3.36 -21.00
CA LEU A 219 8.66 -3.28 -22.45
C LEU A 219 9.13 -1.90 -22.91
N LYS A 220 9.76 -1.85 -24.08
CA LYS A 220 10.14 -0.57 -24.70
C LYS A 220 8.96 -0.04 -25.50
N THR A 221 8.52 1.16 -25.18
CA THR A 221 7.39 1.82 -25.84
C THR A 221 7.86 2.99 -26.69
N PHE A 222 7.38 3.04 -27.93
CA PHE A 222 7.59 4.14 -28.86
C PHE A 222 6.24 4.68 -29.32
N ILE A 223 6.21 5.98 -29.63
CA ILE A 223 5.03 6.64 -30.15
C ILE A 223 5.38 7.14 -31.54
N TYR A 224 4.55 6.78 -32.51
CA TYR A 224 4.74 7.12 -33.91
C TYR A 224 3.52 7.89 -34.40
N ASN A 225 3.76 9.08 -34.92
CA ASN A 225 2.74 9.98 -35.42
C ASN A 225 3.28 10.82 -36.58
N ASP A 226 2.46 11.10 -37.59
CA ASP A 226 2.83 11.94 -38.75
C ASP A 226 4.20 11.61 -39.37
N SER A 227 4.48 10.32 -39.54
CA SER A 227 5.73 9.79 -40.10
C SER A 227 7.01 10.00 -39.27
N LYS A 228 6.87 10.26 -37.96
CA LYS A 228 8.01 10.50 -37.05
C LYS A 228 7.78 9.82 -35.70
N TYR A 229 8.88 9.46 -35.05
CA TYR A 229 8.85 9.03 -33.66
C TYR A 229 8.81 10.25 -32.74
N LEU A 230 7.89 10.23 -31.78
CA LEU A 230 7.69 11.30 -30.84
C LEU A 230 8.03 10.85 -29.42
N TYR A 231 8.66 11.74 -28.68
CA TYR A 231 8.73 11.65 -27.23
C TYR A 231 7.36 12.01 -26.60
N PRO A 232 7.03 11.47 -25.41
CA PRO A 232 5.77 11.78 -24.75
C PRO A 232 5.50 13.28 -24.54
N TYR A 233 6.54 14.08 -24.32
CA TYR A 233 6.40 15.53 -24.13
C TYR A 233 6.04 16.28 -25.41
N GLU A 234 6.39 15.75 -26.58
CA GLU A 234 6.08 16.37 -27.87
C GLU A 234 4.59 16.24 -28.18
N ILE A 235 3.95 15.16 -27.72
CA ILE A 235 2.51 14.92 -27.87
C ILE A 235 1.69 16.00 -27.15
N LEU A 236 2.16 16.46 -25.98
CA LEU A 236 1.49 17.53 -25.23
C LEU A 236 1.44 18.86 -25.99
N SER A 237 2.33 19.05 -26.98
CA SER A 237 2.35 20.22 -27.87
C SER A 237 1.70 19.96 -29.24
N THR A 238 1.24 18.75 -29.53
CA THR A 238 0.57 18.44 -30.80
C THR A 238 -0.95 18.61 -30.71
N ASP A 239 -1.57 18.95 -31.83
CA ASP A 239 -3.03 18.93 -32.02
C ASP A 239 -3.57 17.55 -32.43
N SER A 240 -2.68 16.56 -32.52
CA SER A 240 -3.07 15.23 -32.94
C SER A 240 -4.00 14.56 -31.92
N THR A 241 -5.04 13.91 -32.42
CA THR A 241 -6.02 13.19 -31.61
C THR A 241 -5.75 11.69 -31.55
N GLN A 242 -4.82 11.18 -32.37
CA GLN A 242 -4.48 9.76 -32.48
C GLN A 242 -2.98 9.56 -32.66
N SER A 243 -2.46 8.44 -32.19
CA SER A 243 -1.06 8.04 -32.41
C SER A 243 -0.94 6.54 -32.46
N THR A 244 0.05 6.05 -33.22
CA THR A 244 0.41 4.64 -33.21
C THR A 244 1.39 4.38 -32.09
N VAL A 245 1.01 3.52 -31.15
CA VAL A 245 1.90 3.03 -30.10
C VAL A 245 2.55 1.74 -30.59
N ILE A 246 3.86 1.63 -30.43
CA ILE A 246 4.64 0.45 -30.77
C ILE A 246 5.34 -0.03 -29.51
N VAL A 247 5.20 -1.32 -29.18
CA VAL A 247 5.79 -1.91 -27.97
C VAL A 247 6.68 -3.07 -28.37
N PHE A 248 7.91 -3.10 -27.86
CA PHE A 248 8.90 -4.15 -28.09
C PHE A 248 9.21 -4.89 -26.79
N ASP A 249 9.36 -6.20 -26.90
CA ASP A 249 9.93 -7.06 -25.87
C ASP A 249 11.48 -7.08 -25.94
N SER A 250 12.12 -7.89 -25.10
CA SER A 250 13.58 -8.04 -25.07
C SER A 250 14.15 -8.78 -26.28
N SER A 251 13.37 -9.68 -26.89
CA SER A 251 13.73 -10.44 -28.09
C SER A 251 13.45 -9.71 -29.40
N ARG A 252 12.93 -8.48 -29.32
CA ARG A 252 12.54 -7.62 -30.44
C ARG A 252 11.28 -8.06 -31.17
N ASN A 253 10.45 -8.93 -30.60
CA ASN A 253 9.08 -9.05 -31.08
C ASN A 253 8.33 -7.76 -30.72
N TYR A 254 7.33 -7.40 -31.52
CA TYR A 254 6.62 -6.15 -31.32
C TYR A 254 5.15 -6.25 -31.69
N SER A 255 4.36 -5.35 -31.10
CA SER A 255 3.00 -5.05 -31.54
C SER A 255 2.83 -3.55 -31.74
N LYS A 256 1.85 -3.20 -32.57
CA LYS A 256 1.46 -1.82 -32.82
C LYS A 256 -0.04 -1.67 -32.71
N LYS A 257 -0.50 -0.55 -32.14
CA LYS A 257 -1.92 -0.23 -32.02
C LYS A 257 -2.13 1.26 -32.27
N LEU A 258 -3.09 1.60 -33.14
CA LEU A 258 -3.56 2.97 -33.28
C LEU A 258 -4.47 3.28 -32.08
N MET A 259 -4.18 4.36 -31.37
CA MET A 259 -4.84 4.72 -30.12
C MET A 259 -5.27 6.18 -30.16
N ASN A 260 -6.44 6.46 -29.55
CA ASN A 260 -6.84 7.84 -29.28
C ASN A 260 -5.92 8.44 -28.21
N ILE A 261 -5.59 9.71 -28.34
CA ILE A 261 -4.76 10.43 -27.37
C ILE A 261 -5.68 11.13 -26.38
N SER A 262 -5.39 10.97 -25.09
CA SER A 262 -5.95 11.82 -24.05
C SER A 262 -4.83 12.36 -23.19
N PHE A 263 -4.77 13.69 -23.05
CA PHE A 263 -3.87 14.35 -22.15
C PHE A 263 -4.61 15.33 -21.27
N ASP A 264 -4.03 15.65 -20.13
CA ASP A 264 -4.50 16.74 -19.29
C ASP A 264 -4.05 18.08 -19.87
N THR A 265 -4.87 19.12 -19.69
CA THR A 265 -4.56 20.48 -20.17
C THR A 265 -4.28 21.45 -19.04
N LYS A 266 -4.74 21.16 -17.82
CA LYS A 266 -4.69 22.06 -16.66
C LYS A 266 -4.33 21.31 -15.39
N ILE A 267 -3.63 21.99 -14.50
CA ILE A 267 -3.32 21.52 -13.15
C ILE A 267 -4.65 21.49 -12.37
N PRO A 268 -4.99 20.38 -11.69
CA PRO A 268 -6.17 20.37 -10.84
C PRO A 268 -6.06 21.37 -9.69
N ASN A 269 -7.11 22.17 -9.51
CA ASN A 269 -7.22 23.18 -8.45
C ASN A 269 -7.03 22.59 -7.05
N VAL A 270 -6.62 23.43 -6.11
CA VAL A 270 -6.50 23.10 -4.68
C VAL A 270 -7.82 22.54 -4.13
N VAL A 271 -7.74 21.47 -3.35
CA VAL A 271 -8.90 20.91 -2.62
C VAL A 271 -9.19 21.78 -1.40
N LYS A 272 -10.45 22.14 -1.21
CA LYS A 272 -10.93 22.81 0.01
C LYS A 272 -11.37 21.75 1.01
N ASN A 273 -10.60 21.61 2.10
CA ASN A 273 -11.00 20.75 3.20
C ASN A 273 -12.05 21.45 4.05
N THR A 274 -12.96 20.67 4.62
CA THR A 274 -13.93 21.17 5.61
C THR A 274 -13.33 21.22 7.01
N THR A 275 -12.21 20.53 7.24
CA THR A 275 -11.55 20.42 8.54
C THR A 275 -10.03 20.49 8.38
N ILE A 276 -9.38 21.29 9.23
CA ILE A 276 -7.92 21.49 9.26
C ILE A 276 -7.29 20.85 10.50
N LEU A 277 -8.00 20.85 11.63
CA LEU A 277 -7.53 20.29 12.89
C LEU A 277 -8.45 19.14 13.32
N LEU A 278 -7.85 17.98 13.61
CA LEU A 278 -8.55 16.80 14.12
C LEU A 278 -8.04 16.46 15.51
N SER A 279 -8.97 16.27 16.46
CA SER A 279 -8.59 15.74 17.76
C SER A 279 -8.26 14.25 17.66
N ASN A 280 -7.67 13.67 18.70
CA ASN A 280 -7.43 12.22 18.75
C ASN A 280 -8.73 11.39 18.75
N LYS A 281 -9.87 11.97 19.15
CA LYS A 281 -11.17 11.30 19.17
C LYS A 281 -11.82 11.27 17.79
N ASP A 282 -11.47 12.23 16.94
CA ASP A 282 -12.01 12.32 15.58
C ASP A 282 -11.18 11.44 14.65
N THR A 283 -11.87 10.60 13.89
CA THR A 283 -11.25 9.69 12.92
C THR A 283 -11.62 10.02 11.48
N LEU A 284 -12.52 10.98 11.24
CA LEU A 284 -13.03 11.31 9.92
C LEU A 284 -12.76 12.77 9.58
N PHE A 285 -12.43 13.03 8.32
CA PHE A 285 -12.43 14.37 7.74
C PHE A 285 -12.97 14.33 6.32
N SER A 286 -13.39 15.48 5.81
CA SER A 286 -14.01 15.61 4.48
C SER A 286 -13.51 16.84 3.72
N TRP A 287 -13.89 16.90 2.43
CA TRP A 287 -13.57 17.99 1.52
C TRP A 287 -14.70 18.23 0.52
N GLU A 288 -14.65 19.36 -0.18
CA GLU A 288 -15.60 19.68 -1.25
C GLU A 288 -15.40 18.76 -2.46
N THR A 289 -16.50 18.22 -3.00
CA THR A 289 -16.49 17.44 -4.24
C THR A 289 -16.32 18.33 -5.47
N ASP A 290 -15.61 17.79 -6.47
CA ASP A 290 -15.46 18.32 -7.81
C ASP A 290 -15.97 17.27 -8.80
N PRO A 291 -17.02 17.56 -9.59
CA PRO A 291 -17.59 16.58 -10.51
C PRO A 291 -16.67 16.27 -11.70
N ASN A 292 -15.63 17.07 -11.94
CA ASN A 292 -14.74 16.91 -13.09
C ASN A 292 -13.48 16.09 -12.78
N ILE A 293 -13.33 15.60 -11.55
CA ILE A 293 -12.16 14.84 -11.13
C ILE A 293 -12.42 13.34 -11.11
N GLN A 294 -11.42 12.54 -11.45
CA GLN A 294 -11.53 11.08 -11.42
C GLN A 294 -11.52 10.57 -9.98
N SER A 295 -10.55 11.02 -9.19
CA SER A 295 -10.36 10.56 -7.82
C SER A 295 -9.59 11.58 -6.99
N TYR A 296 -9.59 11.37 -5.69
CA TYR A 296 -8.79 12.08 -4.70
C TYR A 296 -7.74 11.13 -4.15
N VAL A 297 -6.55 11.66 -3.92
CA VAL A 297 -5.46 10.97 -3.26
C VAL A 297 -5.21 11.64 -1.91
N VAL A 298 -5.40 10.87 -0.84
CA VAL A 298 -5.01 11.27 0.51
C VAL A 298 -3.57 10.81 0.73
N GLU A 299 -2.69 11.76 1.03
CA GLU A 299 -1.28 11.52 1.26
C GLU A 299 -0.92 11.76 2.72
N HIS A 300 0.02 10.97 3.23
CA HIS A 300 0.58 11.11 4.57
C HIS A 300 2.12 10.96 4.51
N TYR A 301 2.82 11.31 5.58
CA TYR A 301 4.28 11.32 5.61
C TYR A 301 4.84 10.09 6.33
N GLU A 302 5.82 9.42 5.70
CA GLU A 302 6.59 8.33 6.32
C GLU A 302 8.08 8.66 6.34
N ASP A 303 8.74 8.57 7.52
CA ASP A 303 10.17 8.90 7.72
C ASP A 303 11.11 8.27 6.66
N LYS A 304 10.83 7.03 6.23
CA LYS A 304 11.67 6.30 5.26
C LYS A 304 11.41 6.66 3.80
N TRP A 305 10.22 7.14 3.48
CA TRP A 305 9.74 7.19 2.10
C TRP A 305 9.20 8.56 1.68
N GLY A 306 9.08 9.50 2.61
CA GLY A 306 8.47 10.81 2.37
C GLY A 306 6.95 10.71 2.24
N TRP A 307 6.39 11.58 1.41
CA TRP A 307 4.95 11.64 1.16
C TRP A 307 4.48 10.50 0.28
N LYS A 308 3.43 9.79 0.73
CA LYS A 308 2.86 8.66 0.02
C LYS A 308 1.34 8.68 0.00
N PRO A 309 0.72 8.16 -1.08
CA PRO A 309 -0.71 7.83 -1.08
C PRO A 309 -1.04 6.82 0.01
N PHE A 310 -1.92 7.20 0.93
CA PHE A 310 -2.56 6.30 1.90
C PHE A 310 -3.87 5.73 1.33
N LEU A 311 -4.63 6.57 0.63
CA LEU A 311 -5.94 6.23 0.07
C LEU A 311 -6.12 6.94 -1.26
N GLU A 312 -6.62 6.21 -2.27
CA GLU A 312 -7.18 6.79 -3.48
C GLU A 312 -8.68 6.45 -3.52
N THR A 313 -9.53 7.47 -3.65
CA THR A 313 -10.99 7.32 -3.54
C THR A 313 -11.73 8.33 -4.40
N GLU A 314 -12.93 7.98 -4.88
CA GLU A 314 -13.85 8.92 -5.55
C GLU A 314 -14.75 9.65 -4.54
N LEU A 315 -14.75 9.20 -3.28
CA LEU A 315 -15.52 9.80 -2.19
C LEU A 315 -14.81 11.05 -1.66
N SER A 316 -15.57 11.92 -0.97
CA SER A 316 -15.07 13.18 -0.41
C SER A 316 -14.79 13.15 1.09
N PHE A 317 -14.48 11.97 1.62
CA PHE A 317 -14.10 11.78 3.01
C PHE A 317 -13.10 10.63 3.14
N ALA A 318 -12.36 10.63 4.25
CA ALA A 318 -11.45 9.55 4.60
C ALA A 318 -11.39 9.32 6.11
N GLU A 319 -11.15 8.07 6.49
CA GLU A 319 -10.89 7.68 7.88
C GLU A 319 -9.37 7.65 8.15
N VAL A 320 -8.96 8.20 9.29
CA VAL A 320 -7.57 8.32 9.71
C VAL A 320 -7.40 7.69 11.09
N LYS A 321 -6.40 6.80 11.18
CA LYS A 321 -6.11 6.06 12.42
C LYS A 321 -4.89 6.56 13.17
N ASN A 322 -3.94 7.19 12.50
CA ASN A 322 -2.69 7.65 13.10
C ASN A 322 -2.67 9.17 13.31
N ASN A 323 -1.83 9.65 14.23
CA ASN A 323 -1.51 11.08 14.33
C ASN A 323 -0.55 11.40 13.20
N ASP A 324 -0.97 12.26 12.28
CA ASP A 324 -0.15 12.62 11.13
C ASP A 324 -0.63 13.95 10.55
N ILE A 325 0.18 14.50 9.64
CA ILE A 325 -0.19 15.57 8.74
C ILE A 325 -0.59 14.93 7.42
N MET A 326 -1.77 15.28 6.93
CA MET A 326 -2.30 14.75 5.68
C MET A 326 -2.59 15.86 4.68
N PHE A 327 -2.48 15.50 3.41
CA PHE A 327 -2.89 16.33 2.31
C PHE A 327 -3.88 15.57 1.44
N VAL A 328 -4.84 16.28 0.86
CA VAL A 328 -5.72 15.74 -0.18
C VAL A 328 -5.33 16.39 -1.50
N ARG A 329 -5.20 15.57 -2.55
CA ARG A 329 -4.91 16.02 -3.91
C ARG A 329 -5.95 15.49 -4.87
N LYS A 330 -6.39 16.34 -5.80
CA LYS A 330 -7.19 15.92 -6.96
C LYS A 330 -6.32 15.13 -7.94
N LYS A 331 -6.85 14.06 -8.53
CA LYS A 331 -6.19 13.26 -9.57
C LYS A 331 -7.04 13.17 -10.82
N THR A 332 -6.50 13.58 -11.96
CA THR A 332 -7.21 13.49 -13.25
C THR A 332 -7.30 12.04 -13.75
N LYS A 333 -8.15 11.81 -14.75
CA LYS A 333 -8.27 10.52 -15.46
C LYS A 333 -6.96 10.04 -16.12
N ASN A 334 -6.03 10.97 -16.40
CA ASN A 334 -4.72 10.69 -16.99
C ASN A 334 -3.59 10.68 -15.95
N GLY A 335 -3.91 10.93 -14.67
CA GLY A 335 -2.97 10.78 -13.55
C GLY A 335 -2.14 12.02 -13.21
N THR A 336 -2.54 13.22 -13.65
CA THR A 336 -1.98 14.46 -13.08
C THR A 336 -2.53 14.65 -11.67
N LEU A 337 -1.63 14.78 -10.70
CA LEU A 337 -1.99 15.18 -9.34
C LEU A 337 -1.96 16.71 -9.23
N GLY A 338 -3.02 17.29 -8.67
CA GLY A 338 -3.11 18.72 -8.40
C GLY A 338 -2.31 19.17 -7.20
N PHE A 339 -2.59 20.40 -6.77
CA PHE A 339 -2.02 20.97 -5.56
C PHE A 339 -2.43 20.17 -4.31
N PRO A 340 -1.52 19.98 -3.33
CA PRO A 340 -1.88 19.59 -1.97
C PRO A 340 -2.91 20.57 -1.38
N SER A 341 -3.91 20.05 -0.67
CA SER A 341 -4.84 20.89 0.10
C SER A 341 -4.13 21.68 1.20
N THR A 342 -4.89 22.48 1.94
CA THR A 342 -4.45 22.91 3.27
C THR A 342 -4.16 21.66 4.14
N PRO A 343 -3.10 21.61 4.97
CA PRO A 343 -2.79 20.40 5.72
C PRO A 343 -3.91 20.09 6.72
N ILE A 344 -4.38 18.83 6.76
CA ILE A 344 -5.16 18.32 7.88
C ILE A 344 -4.17 17.81 8.92
N TYR A 345 -4.22 18.38 10.12
CA TYR A 345 -3.33 18.02 11.21
C TYR A 345 -4.10 17.36 12.35
N ARG A 346 -3.77 16.09 12.62
CA ARG A 346 -4.32 15.34 13.76
C ARG A 346 -3.38 15.38 14.95
N PHE A 347 -3.85 15.92 16.08
CA PHE A 347 -3.04 16.16 17.27
C PHE A 347 -3.49 15.33 18.47
N SER A 348 -2.56 15.09 19.40
CA SER A 348 -2.85 14.40 20.67
C SER A 348 -3.55 15.33 21.66
N SER A 349 -4.59 14.85 22.35
CA SER A 349 -5.51 15.65 23.20
C SER A 349 -4.89 16.40 24.38
N ASN A 350 -3.64 16.13 24.76
CA ASN A 350 -3.02 16.80 25.90
C ASN A 350 -2.28 18.04 25.41
N ILE A 351 -2.97 19.19 25.47
CA ILE A 351 -2.42 20.51 25.17
C ILE A 351 -2.33 21.30 26.46
N ASN A 352 -1.15 21.86 26.74
CA ASN A 352 -0.94 22.75 27.87
C ASN A 352 -1.02 24.21 27.42
N PHE A 353 -1.81 25.02 28.12
CA PHE A 353 -1.83 26.46 27.86
C PHE A 353 -0.58 27.12 28.43
N TYR A 354 0.08 27.94 27.61
CA TYR A 354 1.29 28.64 27.99
C TYR A 354 0.94 29.98 28.63
N SER A 355 1.38 30.16 29.88
CA SER A 355 1.10 31.35 30.68
C SER A 355 2.29 32.32 30.78
N ALA A 356 3.51 31.87 30.45
CA ALA A 356 4.69 32.72 30.51
C ALA A 356 4.85 33.57 29.25
N SER A 357 5.39 34.78 29.40
CA SER A 357 5.72 35.65 28.27
C SER A 357 7.03 35.25 27.57
N THR A 358 7.92 34.52 28.23
CA THR A 358 9.17 34.01 27.64
C THR A 358 8.99 32.57 27.24
N ILE A 359 9.28 32.20 25.99
CA ILE A 359 9.11 30.83 25.48
C ILE A 359 10.32 29.97 25.88
N GLU A 360 10.04 28.86 26.55
CA GLU A 360 11.00 27.81 26.89
C GLU A 360 10.86 26.58 25.97
N ASN A 361 11.68 25.56 26.21
CA ASN A 361 11.63 24.30 25.48
C ASN A 361 10.25 23.63 25.56
N ILE A 362 9.70 23.27 24.39
CA ILE A 362 8.39 22.66 24.25
C ILE A 362 8.51 21.13 24.34
N LYS A 363 8.43 20.63 25.58
CA LYS A 363 8.46 19.18 25.93
C LYS A 363 7.08 18.51 25.88
N ASN A 364 6.02 19.32 25.93
CA ASN A 364 4.63 18.90 25.79
C ASN A 364 3.95 19.75 24.74
N SER A 365 2.93 19.23 24.06
CA SER A 365 2.16 20.05 23.13
C SER A 365 1.57 21.24 23.89
N THR A 366 1.85 22.44 23.38
CA THR A 366 1.67 23.70 24.10
C THR A 366 0.89 24.67 23.22
N TYR A 367 0.05 25.49 23.84
CA TYR A 367 -0.78 26.48 23.15
C TYR A 367 -0.49 27.88 23.67
N LEU A 368 -0.05 28.76 22.78
CA LEU A 368 0.17 30.17 23.04
C LEU A 368 -1.12 30.95 22.79
N LEU A 369 -1.73 31.43 23.88
CA LEU A 369 -2.94 32.25 23.83
C LEU A 369 -2.59 33.71 23.52
N LYS A 370 -3.34 34.35 22.63
CA LYS A 370 -3.15 35.75 22.22
C LYS A 370 -3.14 36.71 23.39
N ILE A 371 -3.93 36.45 24.44
CA ILE A 371 -3.99 37.29 25.64
C ILE A 371 -2.64 37.45 26.37
N ASN A 372 -1.72 36.50 26.19
CA ASN A 372 -0.39 36.51 26.79
C ASN A 372 0.69 37.08 25.84
N SER A 373 0.30 37.51 24.64
CA SER A 373 1.18 38.15 23.65
C SER A 373 1.63 39.55 24.11
N PRO A 374 2.88 39.98 23.85
CA PRO A 374 3.89 39.33 23.03
C PRO A 374 4.67 38.24 23.77
N PHE A 375 5.02 37.18 23.05
CA PHE A 375 5.93 36.14 23.51
C PHE A 375 7.38 36.44 23.09
N PHE A 376 8.32 36.35 24.02
CA PHE A 376 9.73 36.64 23.80
C PHE A 376 10.54 35.36 23.66
N VAL A 377 11.48 35.38 22.70
CA VAL A 377 12.47 34.33 22.46
C VAL A 377 13.87 34.94 22.67
N PRO A 378 14.38 34.93 23.91
CA PRO A 378 15.68 35.54 24.25
C PRO A 378 16.88 34.59 24.11
N PHE A 379 16.63 33.29 24.03
CA PHE A 379 17.61 32.24 23.83
C PHE A 379 17.03 31.15 22.93
N ASP A 380 17.91 30.26 22.47
CA ASP A 380 17.50 29.12 21.66
C ASP A 380 16.52 28.21 22.43
N PHE A 381 15.44 27.81 21.77
CA PHE A 381 14.52 26.82 22.32
C PHE A 381 14.14 25.78 21.28
N LEU A 382 13.73 24.61 21.78
CA LEU A 382 13.44 23.43 21.00
C LEU A 382 11.96 23.05 21.10
N ILE A 383 11.35 22.73 19.95
CA ILE A 383 10.11 21.97 19.85
C ILE A 383 10.46 20.50 19.62
N GLU A 384 10.24 19.64 20.61
CA GLU A 384 10.64 18.23 20.57
C GLU A 384 9.83 17.40 19.54
N LYS A 385 10.42 16.28 19.07
CA LYS A 385 9.77 15.37 18.11
C LYS A 385 8.43 14.88 18.68
N GLY A 386 7.37 14.96 17.87
CA GLY A 386 6.01 14.56 18.26
C GLY A 386 5.29 15.56 19.16
N LYS A 387 5.88 16.72 19.47
CA LYS A 387 5.24 17.82 20.20
C LYS A 387 4.88 18.95 19.26
N THR A 388 3.87 19.72 19.65
CA THR A 388 3.38 20.84 18.84
C THR A 388 3.30 22.12 19.64
N LEU A 389 3.83 23.19 19.06
CA LEU A 389 3.57 24.55 19.52
C LEU A 389 2.44 25.12 18.67
N PHE A 390 1.26 25.22 19.27
CA PHE A 390 0.13 25.94 18.70
C PHE A 390 0.23 27.42 19.07
N VAL A 391 -0.05 28.29 18.10
CA VAL A 391 -0.07 29.74 18.29
C VAL A 391 -1.42 30.26 17.82
N GLU A 392 -2.17 30.88 18.73
CA GLU A 392 -3.44 31.53 18.41
C GLU A 392 -3.22 32.68 17.42
N SER A 393 -4.14 32.85 16.47
CA SER A 393 -4.14 33.95 15.50
C SER A 393 -4.10 35.32 16.22
N GLY A 394 -3.34 36.26 15.66
CA GLY A 394 -3.13 37.59 16.23
C GLY A 394 -2.07 37.66 17.33
N SER A 395 -1.38 36.55 17.64
CA SER A 395 -0.28 36.54 18.60
C SER A 395 1.01 37.09 17.99
N GLU A 396 1.88 37.66 18.82
CA GLU A 396 3.21 38.14 18.41
C GLU A 396 4.32 37.33 19.10
N ILE A 397 5.28 36.86 18.32
CA ILE A 397 6.51 36.21 18.81
C ILE A 397 7.72 37.06 18.40
N ARG A 398 8.48 37.53 19.39
CA ARG A 398 9.63 38.42 19.21
C ARG A 398 10.95 37.70 19.51
N PHE A 399 11.77 37.57 18.48
CA PHE A 399 13.13 37.05 18.59
C PHE A 399 14.10 38.15 18.99
N SER A 400 14.97 37.84 19.96
CA SER A 400 16.07 38.71 20.36
C SER A 400 17.38 37.95 20.38
N ASN A 401 18.51 38.67 20.37
CA ASN A 401 19.86 38.10 20.47
C ASN A 401 20.21 37.04 19.42
N ASN A 402 19.62 37.11 18.21
CA ASN A 402 19.78 36.10 17.16
C ASN A 402 19.36 34.68 17.60
N ALA A 403 18.43 34.59 18.55
CA ALA A 403 17.94 33.32 19.06
C ALA A 403 17.31 32.44 17.96
N ARG A 404 17.36 31.13 18.18
CA ARG A 404 16.86 30.12 17.26
C ARG A 404 15.67 29.36 17.84
N MET A 405 14.60 29.28 17.06
CA MET A 405 13.52 28.32 17.29
C MET A 405 13.86 27.05 16.53
N ILE A 406 14.26 25.99 17.24
CA ILE A 406 14.65 24.70 16.65
C ILE A 406 13.41 23.81 16.59
N ILE A 407 13.05 23.31 15.41
CA ILE A 407 11.81 22.56 15.19
C ILE A 407 12.13 21.10 14.81
N LYS A 408 11.96 20.18 15.77
CA LYS A 408 11.90 18.72 15.55
C LYS A 408 10.45 18.20 15.53
N GLY A 409 9.56 18.88 16.23
CA GLY A 409 8.12 18.64 16.23
C GLY A 409 7.39 19.48 15.20
N THR A 410 6.29 20.11 15.61
CA THR A 410 5.46 20.96 14.74
C THR A 410 5.29 22.37 15.32
N LEU A 411 5.52 23.38 14.49
CA LEU A 411 5.01 24.74 14.73
C LEU A 411 3.70 24.90 13.95
N PHE A 412 2.62 25.25 14.64
CA PHE A 412 1.30 25.45 14.04
C PHE A 412 0.76 26.83 14.44
N ILE A 413 0.78 27.79 13.52
CA ILE A 413 0.16 29.11 13.71
C ILE A 413 -1.21 29.09 13.07
N MET A 414 -2.26 29.28 13.87
CA MET A 414 -3.66 29.08 13.49
C MET A 414 -4.18 30.16 12.53
N GLU A 415 -5.13 29.77 11.68
CA GLU A 415 -5.90 30.68 10.82
C GLU A 415 -6.80 31.58 11.68
N GLY A 416 -6.98 32.83 11.28
CA GLY A 416 -7.91 33.73 11.94
C GLY A 416 -7.96 35.13 11.34
N ILE A 417 -8.81 35.97 11.93
CA ILE A 417 -9.13 37.31 11.40
C ILE A 417 -7.90 38.24 11.48
N GLU A 418 -7.11 38.10 12.54
CA GLU A 418 -5.91 38.91 12.76
C GLU A 418 -4.65 38.14 12.40
N LYS A 419 -3.72 38.81 11.71
CA LYS A 419 -2.44 38.18 11.39
C LYS A 419 -1.56 38.06 12.63
N SER A 420 -0.99 36.89 12.83
CA SER A 420 0.09 36.70 13.80
C SER A 420 1.37 37.36 13.32
N LYS A 421 2.24 37.79 14.22
CA LYS A 421 3.50 38.46 13.87
C LYS A 421 4.70 37.69 14.41
N LEU A 422 5.62 37.30 13.51
CA LEU A 422 6.95 36.80 13.86
C LEU A 422 7.98 37.88 13.52
N SER A 423 8.68 38.41 14.52
CA SER A 423 9.55 39.57 14.29
C SER A 423 10.80 39.60 15.15
N GLY A 424 11.73 40.49 14.81
CA GLY A 424 12.97 40.70 15.55
C GLY A 424 14.18 40.23 14.77
N LYS A 425 15.21 39.74 15.48
CA LYS A 425 16.42 39.16 14.86
C LYS A 425 16.57 37.73 15.35
N GLY A 426 16.23 36.77 14.49
CA GLY A 426 16.25 35.36 14.86
C GLY A 426 16.15 34.44 13.65
N THR A 427 16.23 33.14 13.92
CA THR A 427 16.12 32.10 12.90
C THR A 427 15.18 30.99 13.35
N ILE A 428 14.30 30.57 12.46
CA ILE A 428 13.53 29.34 12.60
C ILE A 428 14.35 28.24 11.93
N TYR A 429 14.88 27.32 12.71
CA TYR A 429 15.73 26.23 12.24
C TYR A 429 14.97 24.91 12.22
N LEU A 430 14.76 24.35 11.03
CA LEU A 430 14.14 23.05 10.83
C LEU A 430 15.16 21.92 11.02
N ASP A 431 14.86 20.99 11.93
CA ASP A 431 15.61 19.77 12.19
C ASP A 431 14.69 18.54 12.11
N GLY A 432 14.18 18.28 10.89
CA GLY A 432 13.22 17.22 10.60
C GLY A 432 11.77 17.54 11.00
N GLY A 433 11.50 18.73 11.54
CA GLY A 433 10.16 19.13 11.95
C GLY A 433 9.28 19.67 10.83
N THR A 434 8.13 20.21 11.24
CA THR A 434 7.09 20.75 10.36
C THR A 434 6.72 22.18 10.77
N ILE A 435 6.52 23.05 9.78
CA ILE A 435 5.92 24.37 9.96
C ILE A 435 4.60 24.44 9.19
N ILE A 436 3.53 24.82 9.88
CA ILE A 436 2.24 25.19 9.30
C ILE A 436 1.89 26.58 9.79
N MET A 437 1.82 27.55 8.88
CA MET A 437 1.54 28.96 9.22
C MET A 437 0.41 29.50 8.35
N PHE A 438 -0.64 29.95 9.01
CA PHE A 438 -1.72 30.74 8.43
C PHE A 438 -1.58 32.19 8.88
N ASP A 439 -2.03 33.12 8.04
CA ASP A 439 -2.22 34.52 8.40
C ASP A 439 -1.05 35.12 9.20
N THR A 440 0.18 35.00 8.69
CA THR A 440 1.37 35.42 9.46
C THR A 440 2.15 36.52 8.73
N ASP A 441 2.53 37.56 9.47
CA ASP A 441 3.51 38.55 9.03
C ASP A 441 4.88 38.22 9.62
N ILE A 442 5.88 38.03 8.74
CA ILE A 442 7.22 37.59 9.09
C ILE A 442 8.21 38.70 8.77
N GLU A 443 8.84 39.27 9.78
CA GLU A 443 9.69 40.46 9.66
C GLU A 443 11.11 40.17 10.15
N SER A 444 12.09 40.20 9.24
CA SER A 444 13.53 40.00 9.55
C SER A 444 13.86 38.65 10.21
N ILE A 445 13.09 37.60 9.91
CA ILE A 445 13.32 36.23 10.41
C ILE A 445 13.75 35.31 9.27
N ASN A 446 14.85 34.59 9.47
CA ASN A 446 15.30 33.58 8.52
C ASN A 446 14.67 32.22 8.82
N ILE A 447 14.40 31.43 7.76
CA ILE A 447 13.96 30.05 7.87
C ILE A 447 14.99 29.16 7.17
N GLU A 448 15.62 28.27 7.92
CA GLU A 448 16.75 27.48 7.42
C GLU A 448 16.69 26.02 7.90
N GLY A 449 17.41 25.12 7.23
CA GLY A 449 17.62 23.75 7.70
C GLY A 449 17.05 22.65 6.79
N ARG A 450 16.52 21.60 7.41
CA ARG A 450 15.95 20.40 6.77
C ARG A 450 14.66 20.01 7.48
N GLY A 451 13.59 19.71 6.76
CA GLY A 451 12.28 19.47 7.38
C GLY A 451 11.38 18.56 6.57
N ASN A 452 10.26 18.20 7.18
CA ASN A 452 9.26 17.36 6.54
C ASN A 452 8.33 18.21 5.66
N VAL A 453 7.84 19.32 6.23
CA VAL A 453 6.84 20.17 5.59
C VAL A 453 7.04 21.62 6.00
N ILE A 454 6.90 22.51 5.03
CA ILE A 454 6.55 23.89 5.27
C ILE A 454 5.28 24.19 4.49
N PHE A 455 4.24 24.59 5.20
CA PHE A 455 3.01 25.11 4.61
C PHE A 455 2.81 26.54 5.09
N ILE A 456 2.70 27.49 4.15
CA ILE A 456 2.48 28.89 4.45
C ILE A 456 1.31 29.39 3.60
N GLN A 457 0.31 29.96 4.25
CA GLN A 457 -0.87 30.51 3.59
C GLN A 457 -1.18 31.92 4.07
N ASN A 458 -1.63 32.78 3.14
CA ASN A 458 -2.04 34.16 3.38
C ASN A 458 -1.06 34.98 4.26
N SER A 459 0.23 34.80 4.03
CA SER A 459 1.31 35.38 4.83
C SER A 459 2.12 36.40 4.05
N ASN A 460 2.69 37.37 4.78
CA ASN A 460 3.58 38.38 4.21
C ASN A 460 4.98 38.23 4.80
N PHE A 461 6.01 38.40 3.97
CA PHE A 461 7.38 38.51 4.45
C PHE A 461 7.92 39.90 4.16
N LEU A 462 8.49 40.53 5.19
CA LEU A 462 8.96 41.89 5.21
C LEU A 462 10.44 41.93 5.60
N ASN A 463 11.14 43.00 5.18
CA ASN A 463 12.49 43.33 5.65
C ASN A 463 13.56 42.24 5.39
N LYS A 464 13.67 41.77 4.15
CA LYS A 464 14.77 40.92 3.64
C LYS A 464 14.98 39.57 4.34
N SER A 465 13.90 38.89 4.71
CA SER A 465 13.94 37.51 5.21
C SER A 465 14.47 36.52 4.17
N ILE A 466 15.17 35.47 4.60
CA ILE A 466 15.70 34.42 3.72
C ILE A 466 15.07 33.08 4.08
N ILE A 467 14.66 32.30 3.06
CA ILE A 467 14.28 30.90 3.23
C ILE A 467 15.30 30.03 2.50
N ASN A 468 16.09 29.25 3.25
CA ASN A 468 17.16 28.44 2.68
C ASN A 468 17.12 26.99 3.20
N LEU A 469 16.57 26.09 2.38
CA LEU A 469 16.29 24.70 2.76
C LEU A 469 17.12 23.74 1.93
N LYS A 470 17.86 22.84 2.59
CA LYS A 470 18.80 21.90 1.93
C LYS A 470 18.22 20.51 1.71
N SER A 471 17.13 20.17 2.37
CA SER A 471 16.35 18.93 2.20
C SER A 471 14.99 19.12 2.85
N ILE A 472 14.00 19.49 2.05
CA ILE A 472 12.62 19.67 2.49
C ILE A 472 11.74 18.73 1.70
N THR A 473 11.01 17.81 2.32
CA THR A 473 10.17 16.91 1.52
C THR A 473 9.06 17.66 0.80
N ARG A 474 8.40 18.62 1.46
CA ARG A 474 7.33 19.42 0.83
C ARG A 474 7.33 20.88 1.26
N PHE A 475 7.24 21.77 0.28
CA PHE A 475 7.08 23.22 0.50
C PHE A 475 5.82 23.72 -0.22
N CYS A 476 4.89 24.33 0.49
CA CYS A 476 3.66 24.91 -0.06
C CYS A 476 3.56 26.39 0.33
N SER A 477 3.31 27.26 -0.64
CA SER A 477 3.11 28.70 -0.46
C SER A 477 1.85 29.14 -1.19
N TYR A 478 0.76 29.41 -0.45
CA TYR A 478 -0.55 29.74 -1.01
C TYR A 478 -0.98 31.17 -0.65
N TYR A 479 -1.38 31.97 -1.65
CA TYR A 479 -1.88 33.34 -1.48
C TYR A 479 -0.91 34.30 -0.76
N ASN A 480 0.40 34.07 -0.88
CA ASN A 480 1.41 34.82 -0.13
C ASN A 480 1.96 36.03 -0.90
N LYS A 481 2.44 37.04 -0.16
CA LYS A 481 3.22 38.16 -0.69
C LYS A 481 4.63 38.12 -0.12
N LEU A 482 5.57 37.66 -0.93
CA LEU A 482 6.97 37.38 -0.60
C LEU A 482 7.91 38.33 -1.36
N LYS A 483 7.63 39.64 -1.32
CA LYS A 483 8.28 40.64 -2.18
C LYS A 483 9.78 40.79 -1.91
N ASP A 484 10.21 40.66 -0.67
CA ASP A 484 11.60 40.87 -0.26
C ASP A 484 12.27 39.59 0.24
N VAL A 485 11.89 38.43 -0.32
CA VAL A 485 12.41 37.13 0.11
C VAL A 485 13.08 36.40 -1.04
N ASN A 486 14.25 35.85 -0.73
CA ASN A 486 14.92 34.87 -1.58
C ASN A 486 14.64 33.48 -1.04
N ILE A 487 13.99 32.64 -1.85
CA ILE A 487 13.73 31.25 -1.49
C ILE A 487 14.70 30.34 -2.25
N ASN A 488 15.50 29.59 -1.51
CA ASN A 488 16.40 28.56 -2.01
C ASN A 488 15.95 27.19 -1.51
N LEU A 489 15.47 26.32 -2.39
CA LEU A 489 15.04 24.96 -2.08
C LEU A 489 15.94 23.96 -2.81
N ASN A 490 16.61 23.09 -2.07
CA ASN A 490 17.40 21.99 -2.63
C ASN A 490 16.89 20.67 -2.09
N ASN A 491 16.85 19.65 -2.95
CA ASN A 491 16.43 18.28 -2.65
C ASN A 491 15.01 18.25 -2.04
N SER A 492 14.00 18.37 -2.91
CA SER A 492 12.60 18.31 -2.49
C SER A 492 11.78 17.31 -3.29
N SER A 493 10.83 16.65 -2.63
CA SER A 493 9.86 15.79 -3.32
C SER A 493 8.73 16.60 -3.96
N GLY A 494 8.40 17.78 -3.41
CA GLY A 494 7.32 18.62 -3.91
C GLY A 494 7.45 20.10 -3.52
N VAL A 495 7.26 20.99 -4.48
CA VAL A 495 7.24 22.44 -4.27
C VAL A 495 6.01 23.05 -4.95
N TYR A 496 5.20 23.79 -4.19
CA TYR A 496 3.88 24.22 -4.64
C TYR A 496 3.68 25.71 -4.38
N PHE A 497 3.40 26.48 -5.42
CA PHE A 497 3.07 27.91 -5.34
C PHE A 497 1.70 28.17 -5.97
N TYR A 498 0.77 28.65 -5.17
CA TYR A 498 -0.58 28.98 -5.62
C TYR A 498 -0.87 30.44 -5.29
N ASN A 499 -1.22 31.25 -6.30
CA ASN A 499 -1.51 32.68 -6.14
C ASN A 499 -0.47 33.44 -5.29
N THR A 500 0.82 33.11 -5.44
CA THR A 500 1.91 33.73 -4.67
C THR A 500 2.64 34.78 -5.51
N LYS A 501 2.99 35.90 -4.89
CA LYS A 501 3.86 36.93 -5.48
C LYS A 501 5.22 36.89 -4.79
N MET A 502 6.29 36.73 -5.54
CA MET A 502 7.65 36.63 -5.00
C MET A 502 8.69 37.27 -5.92
N ASN A 503 9.84 37.65 -5.36
CA ASN A 503 10.96 38.12 -6.17
C ASN A 503 11.72 36.95 -6.80
N ASP A 504 12.53 36.22 -6.01
CA ASP A 504 13.46 35.23 -6.54
C ASP A 504 13.21 33.82 -5.96
N LEU A 505 13.01 32.85 -6.86
CA LEU A 505 12.93 31.42 -6.55
C LEU A 505 14.15 30.70 -7.10
N LYS A 506 14.84 29.94 -6.27
CA LYS A 506 15.85 28.98 -6.71
C LYS A 506 15.48 27.58 -6.25
N ILE A 507 15.32 26.67 -7.21
CA ILE A 507 15.03 25.26 -6.94
C ILE A 507 16.09 24.35 -7.55
N SER A 508 16.49 23.32 -6.81
CA SER A 508 17.43 22.32 -7.32
C SER A 508 17.08 20.90 -6.88
N ASN A 509 17.15 19.95 -7.83
CA ASN A 509 16.81 18.55 -7.61
C ASN A 509 15.43 18.38 -6.96
N VAL A 510 14.40 18.89 -7.65
CA VAL A 510 13.01 18.86 -7.18
C VAL A 510 12.17 17.93 -8.03
N ALA A 511 11.62 16.89 -7.42
CA ALA A 511 10.89 15.84 -8.14
C ALA A 511 9.59 16.35 -8.79
N GLU A 512 8.89 17.26 -8.12
CA GLU A 512 7.64 17.85 -8.60
C GLU A 512 7.54 19.32 -8.19
N THR A 513 7.20 20.20 -9.12
CA THR A 513 6.90 21.62 -8.85
C THR A 513 5.62 22.04 -9.57
N LEU A 514 4.64 22.58 -8.84
CA LEU A 514 3.43 23.16 -9.41
C LEU A 514 3.36 24.64 -9.08
N ILE A 515 3.13 25.46 -10.10
CA ILE A 515 3.00 26.91 -9.96
C ILE A 515 1.78 27.38 -10.72
N GLU A 516 0.84 28.01 -10.02
CA GLU A 516 -0.39 28.52 -10.61
C GLU A 516 -0.74 29.92 -10.08
N GLY A 517 -1.24 30.80 -10.97
CA GLY A 517 -1.71 32.14 -10.60
C GLY A 517 -0.64 33.04 -9.97
N SER A 518 0.64 32.70 -10.15
CA SER A 518 1.73 33.24 -9.35
C SER A 518 2.62 34.18 -10.17
N ILE A 519 3.28 35.12 -9.50
CA ILE A 519 4.13 36.14 -10.12
C ILE A 519 5.52 36.10 -9.52
N PHE A 520 6.53 35.97 -10.38
CA PHE A 520 7.94 35.91 -10.02
C PHE A 520 8.74 36.96 -10.78
N ASN A 521 9.76 37.53 -10.14
CA ASN A 521 10.76 38.28 -10.89
C ASN A 521 11.74 37.31 -11.55
N SER A 522 12.38 36.43 -10.79
CA SER A 522 13.19 35.36 -11.36
C SER A 522 12.91 33.98 -10.78
N ILE A 523 13.00 32.98 -11.65
CA ILE A 523 13.03 31.57 -11.26
C ILE A 523 14.31 30.96 -11.82
N ASN A 524 15.10 30.34 -10.95
CA ASN A 524 16.30 29.61 -11.32
C ASN A 524 16.16 28.14 -10.93
N THR A 525 16.27 27.27 -11.93
CA THR A 525 16.12 25.83 -11.77
C THR A 525 17.44 25.18 -12.09
N LYS A 526 17.92 24.31 -11.19
CA LYS A 526 19.20 23.61 -11.35
C LYS A 526 19.03 22.13 -11.16
N ILE A 527 19.44 21.33 -12.15
CA ILE A 527 19.60 19.87 -12.03
C ILE A 527 18.27 19.16 -11.77
N LYS A 528 17.77 18.43 -12.77
CA LYS A 528 16.70 17.42 -12.62
C LYS A 528 15.43 17.91 -11.91
N SER A 529 15.01 19.16 -12.16
CA SER A 529 13.76 19.69 -11.61
C SER A 529 12.62 19.58 -12.61
N ARG A 530 11.42 19.19 -12.17
CA ARG A 530 10.21 19.10 -13.04
C ARG A 530 9.17 20.12 -12.62
N ILE A 531 8.72 20.95 -13.54
CA ILE A 531 7.90 22.14 -13.24
C ILE A 531 6.71 22.21 -14.18
N LEU A 532 5.52 22.37 -13.60
CA LEU A 532 4.31 22.79 -14.30
C LEU A 532 4.01 24.24 -13.91
N PHE A 533 3.84 25.09 -14.91
CA PHE A 533 3.65 26.52 -14.76
C PHE A 533 2.38 26.93 -15.51
N GLU A 534 1.34 27.33 -14.77
CA GLU A 534 0.02 27.64 -15.32
C GLU A 534 -0.47 29.03 -14.88
N ASN A 535 -1.10 29.78 -15.79
CA ASN A 535 -1.70 31.10 -15.51
C ASN A 535 -0.78 32.04 -14.70
N SER A 536 0.53 31.97 -14.93
CA SER A 536 1.56 32.59 -14.09
C SER A 536 2.49 33.47 -14.92
N ASN A 537 3.14 34.42 -14.24
CA ASN A 537 4.02 35.40 -14.87
C ASN A 537 5.41 35.36 -14.26
N VAL A 538 6.44 35.36 -15.10
CA VAL A 538 7.83 35.44 -14.68
C VAL A 538 8.63 36.35 -15.61
N ASN A 539 9.43 37.25 -15.05
CA ASN A 539 10.27 38.12 -15.87
C ASN A 539 11.46 37.32 -16.45
N ILE A 540 12.19 36.57 -15.62
CA ILE A 540 13.37 35.81 -16.06
C ILE A 540 13.30 34.37 -15.55
N PHE A 541 13.37 33.39 -16.45
CA PHE A 541 13.39 31.98 -16.11
C PHE A 541 14.68 31.32 -16.59
N TYR A 542 15.45 30.73 -15.67
CA TYR A 542 16.64 29.93 -15.98
C TYR A 542 16.32 28.44 -15.86
N LEU A 543 16.34 27.72 -16.99
CA LEU A 543 16.05 26.29 -17.09
C LEU A 543 17.32 25.47 -17.31
N ASP A 544 18.01 25.10 -16.23
CA ASP A 544 19.32 24.44 -16.31
C ASP A 544 19.30 22.93 -16.03
N THR A 545 20.20 22.22 -16.72
CA THR A 545 20.66 20.84 -16.44
C THR A 545 19.55 19.80 -16.26
N PHE A 546 19.14 19.14 -17.35
CA PHE A 546 18.17 18.02 -17.35
C PHE A 546 16.84 18.32 -16.65
N SER A 547 16.43 19.60 -16.66
CA SER A 547 15.17 20.03 -16.04
C SER A 547 14.04 20.06 -17.08
N TYR A 548 12.82 19.88 -16.61
CA TYR A 548 11.60 19.86 -17.41
C TYR A 548 10.69 21.02 -17.00
N LEU A 549 10.23 21.80 -17.98
CA LEU A 549 9.22 22.84 -17.80
C LEU A 549 8.08 22.63 -18.79
N TYR A 550 6.87 22.47 -18.27
CA TYR A 550 5.63 22.62 -19.03
C TYR A 550 4.97 23.93 -18.65
N SER A 551 4.67 24.77 -19.64
CA SER A 551 4.06 26.08 -19.46
C SER A 551 2.75 26.17 -20.23
N HIS A 552 1.67 26.50 -19.53
CA HIS A 552 0.33 26.68 -20.09
C HIS A 552 -0.25 28.04 -19.70
N ASN A 553 -0.79 28.79 -20.67
CA ASN A 553 -1.41 30.10 -20.47
C ASN A 553 -0.61 31.04 -19.55
N SER A 554 0.72 31.01 -19.67
CA SER A 554 1.67 31.71 -18.80
C SER A 554 2.63 32.58 -19.59
N ILE A 555 3.11 33.66 -18.99
CA ILE A 555 4.03 34.62 -19.61
C ILE A 555 5.42 34.46 -18.99
N ILE A 556 6.39 34.11 -19.84
CA ILE A 556 7.83 34.08 -19.52
C ILE A 556 8.49 35.13 -20.41
N LYS A 557 8.91 36.27 -19.85
CA LYS A 557 9.47 37.36 -20.68
C LYS A 557 10.85 37.03 -21.26
N ASP A 558 11.72 36.46 -20.44
CA ASP A 558 13.06 35.99 -20.85
C ASP A 558 13.28 34.55 -20.34
N LEU A 559 13.49 33.61 -21.26
CA LEU A 559 13.77 32.21 -20.96
C LEU A 559 15.20 31.88 -21.38
N LYS A 560 16.05 31.54 -20.41
CA LYS A 560 17.41 31.05 -20.63
C LYS A 560 17.45 29.55 -20.39
N LYS A 561 17.59 28.80 -21.47
CA LYS A 561 17.53 27.33 -21.49
C LYS A 561 18.88 26.72 -21.86
N ASN A 562 19.33 25.74 -21.09
CA ASN A 562 20.54 24.98 -21.39
C ASN A 562 20.25 23.71 -22.22
N SER A 563 21.26 23.17 -22.93
CA SER A 563 21.16 22.21 -24.05
C SER A 563 20.56 20.84 -23.75
N TYR A 564 20.23 20.52 -22.50
CA TYR A 564 19.67 19.21 -22.10
C TYR A 564 18.36 19.32 -21.33
N SER A 565 17.83 20.54 -21.17
CA SER A 565 16.53 20.75 -20.53
C SER A 565 15.40 20.65 -21.55
N ILE A 566 14.21 20.27 -21.10
CA ILE A 566 13.01 20.18 -21.94
C ILE A 566 12.08 21.33 -21.57
N PHE A 567 11.61 22.06 -22.59
CA PHE A 567 10.60 23.10 -22.44
C PHE A 567 9.45 22.79 -23.38
N VAL A 568 8.25 22.68 -22.82
CA VAL A 568 6.99 22.47 -23.53
C VAL A 568 6.13 23.69 -23.27
N LYS A 569 5.69 24.37 -24.33
CA LYS A 569 4.74 25.49 -24.25
C LYS A 569 3.46 25.08 -24.96
N ARG A 570 2.31 25.28 -24.30
CA ARG A 570 0.99 25.16 -24.92
C ARG A 570 0.23 26.46 -24.69
N SER A 571 0.04 27.24 -25.75
CA SER A 571 -0.82 28.43 -25.70
C SER A 571 -2.16 28.10 -26.34
N ASP A 572 -3.26 28.41 -25.64
CA ASP A 572 -4.58 28.47 -26.28
C ASP A 572 -4.76 29.79 -27.06
N ARG A 573 -3.75 30.67 -27.01
CA ARG A 573 -3.63 31.89 -27.80
C ARG A 573 -2.71 31.65 -28.98
N ILE A 574 -3.27 31.83 -30.18
CA ILE A 574 -2.53 32.20 -31.37
C ILE A 574 -2.02 33.62 -31.08
N ASP A 575 -0.71 33.79 -30.96
CA ASP A 575 -0.07 35.12 -30.88
C ASP A 575 -0.11 35.79 -32.26
#